data_AF-A0A7K1S8H9-F1
#
_entry.id   AF-A0A7K1S8H9-F1
#
_cell.length_a   1.000
_cell.length_b   1.000
_cell.length_c   1.000
_cell.angle_alpha   90.00
_cell.angle_beta   90.00
_cell.angle_gamma   90.00
#
_symmetry.space_group_name_H-M   'P 1'
#
loop_
_entity.id
_entity.type
_entity.pdbx_description
1 polymer ?
#
loop_
_entity_poly.entity_id
_entity_poly.type
_entity_poly.pdbx_seq_one_letter_code
_entity_poly.pdbx_strand_id
1 'polypeptide(L)' 'MESIHLYTVAANTSDVRPARATRRKVNGSATAALLIKMAAEILTASPTLRKNANITLMDLAAADKVRKELQKKTGY' A
#
# COMPACT_ATOMS: atom_id res chain seq x y z
N MET A 1 -23.72 28.22 32.79
CA MET A 1 -23.95 26.93 33.48
C MET A 1 -25.21 26.34 32.89
N GLU A 2 -25.04 25.20 32.20
CA GLU A 2 -25.96 24.05 32.00
C GLU A 2 -27.48 24.33 31.84
N SER A 3 -28.15 23.85 30.79
CA SER A 3 -28.28 22.43 30.51
C SER A 3 -28.79 22.16 29.07
N ILE A 4 -28.29 21.10 28.43
CA ILE A 4 -28.88 20.55 27.20
C ILE A 4 -29.79 19.39 27.59
N HIS A 5 -31.07 19.52 27.26
CA HIS A 5 -32.09 18.51 27.50
C HIS A 5 -31.83 17.25 26.66
N LEU A 6 -31.63 16.14 27.37
CA LEU A 6 -31.59 14.79 26.83
C LEU A 6 -32.97 14.41 26.27
N TYR A 7 -33.10 14.36 24.95
CA TYR A 7 -34.16 13.58 24.31
C TYR A 7 -33.58 12.21 23.94
N THR A 8 -33.82 11.28 24.85
CA THR A 8 -33.78 9.85 24.61
C THR A 8 -34.84 9.50 23.58
N VAL A 9 -34.42 9.11 22.37
CA VAL A 9 -35.28 8.39 21.42
C VAL A 9 -34.81 6.94 21.36
N ALA A 10 -35.63 6.14 22.01
CA ALA A 10 -35.82 4.69 21.96
C ALA A 10 -35.00 3.87 20.94
N ALA A 11 -34.35 2.85 21.49
CA ALA A 11 -34.42 1.45 21.07
C ALA A 11 -34.47 1.15 19.56
N ASN A 12 -33.34 0.67 19.03
CA ASN A 12 -33.20 -0.63 18.36
C ASN A 12 -31.89 -0.63 17.56
N THR A 13 -31.05 -1.63 17.76
CA THR A 13 -30.61 -2.60 16.72
C THR A 13 -29.33 -3.31 17.15
N SER A 14 -29.52 -4.62 17.42
CA SER A 14 -28.59 -5.75 17.26
C SER A 14 -27.11 -5.55 17.59
N ASP A 15 -26.62 -6.38 18.51
CA ASP A 15 -25.24 -6.89 18.58
C ASP A 15 -24.65 -7.15 17.18
N VAL A 16 -24.02 -6.16 16.57
CA VAL A 16 -23.21 -6.35 15.37
C VAL A 16 -21.84 -6.78 15.85
N ARG A 17 -21.71 -8.09 16.06
CA ARG A 17 -20.41 -8.78 16.06
C ARG A 17 -19.61 -8.20 14.88
N PRO A 18 -18.38 -7.66 15.07
CA PRO A 18 -17.67 -6.99 14.00
C PRO A 18 -17.49 -7.98 12.86
N ALA A 19 -18.25 -7.76 11.78
CA ALA A 19 -18.14 -8.55 10.58
C ALA A 19 -16.69 -8.41 10.12
N ARG A 20 -15.99 -9.55 10.04
CA ARG A 20 -14.62 -9.65 9.55
C ARG A 20 -14.52 -8.84 8.27
N ALA A 21 -13.87 -7.68 8.31
CA ALA A 21 -13.75 -6.77 7.19
C ALA A 21 -13.32 -7.57 5.96
N THR A 22 -14.19 -7.66 4.97
CA THR A 22 -13.88 -8.28 3.68
C THR A 22 -12.68 -7.53 3.11
N ARG A 23 -11.49 -8.14 3.20
CA ARG A 23 -10.26 -7.59 2.63
C ARG A 23 -10.54 -7.29 1.16
N ARG A 24 -10.64 -6.01 0.80
CA ARG A 24 -10.67 -5.60 -0.61
C ARG A 24 -9.50 -6.29 -1.29
N LYS A 25 -9.73 -6.96 -2.42
CA LYS A 25 -8.67 -7.59 -3.21
C LYS A 25 -7.76 -6.48 -3.73
N VAL A 26 -6.74 -6.12 -2.96
CA VAL A 26 -5.76 -5.13 -3.36
C VAL A 26 -4.92 -5.76 -4.46
N ASN A 27 -4.70 -5.02 -5.55
CA ASN A 27 -3.89 -5.49 -6.66
C ASN A 27 -2.40 -5.41 -6.28
N GLY A 28 -1.95 -6.39 -5.49
CA GLY A 28 -0.60 -6.42 -4.92
C GLY A 28 0.50 -6.36 -5.98
N SER A 29 0.25 -6.93 -7.16
CA SER A 29 1.18 -6.87 -8.30
C SER A 29 1.34 -5.45 -8.85
N ALA A 30 0.24 -4.72 -9.05
CA ALA A 30 0.30 -3.30 -9.44
C ALA A 30 1.03 -2.45 -8.40
N THR A 31 0.69 -2.63 -7.12
CA THR A 31 1.32 -1.86 -6.03
C THR A 31 2.81 -2.16 -5.94
N ALA A 32 3.22 -3.43 -6.01
CA ALA A 32 4.62 -3.82 -6.00
C ALA A 32 5.38 -3.24 -7.21
N ALA A 33 4.79 -3.27 -8.41
CA ALA A 33 5.41 -2.67 -9.59
C ALA A 33 5.62 -1.15 -9.45
N LEU A 34 4.65 -0.44 -8.85
CA LEU A 34 4.76 0.99 -8.55
C LEU A 34 5.86 1.26 -7.51
N LEU A 35 5.90 0.49 -6.42
CA LEU A 35 6.92 0.64 -5.37
C LEU A 35 8.33 0.42 -5.92
N ILE A 36 8.52 -0.60 -6.76
CA ILE A 36 9.81 -0.86 -7.42
C ILE A 36 10.22 0.33 -8.28
N LYS A 37 9.30 0.89 -9.07
CA LYS A 37 9.58 2.08 -9.90
C LYS A 37 10.06 3.25 -9.05
N MET A 38 9.31 3.59 -8.00
CA MET A 38 9.65 4.73 -7.13
C MET A 38 10.99 4.52 -6.42
N ALA A 39 11.24 3.31 -5.90
CA ALA A 39 12.50 2.99 -5.25
C ALA A 39 13.69 3.09 -6.22
N ALA A 40 13.52 2.59 -7.46
CA ALA A 40 14.54 2.69 -8.49
C ALA A 40 14.85 4.16 -8.82
N GLU A 41 13.83 5.01 -8.97
CA GLU A 41 14.02 6.45 -9.21
C GLU A 41 14.83 7.13 -8.08
N ILE A 42 14.49 6.85 -6.81
CA ILE A 42 15.20 7.38 -5.64
C ILE A 42 16.68 6.95 -5.61
N LEU A 43 16.93 5.65 -5.82
CA LEU A 43 18.29 5.08 -5.76
C LEU A 43 19.15 5.48 -6.98
N THR A 44 18.51 5.85 -8.09
CA THR A 44 19.21 6.39 -9.27
C THR A 44 19.56 7.86 -9.05
N ALA A 45 18.65 8.64 -8.45
CA ALA A 45 18.88 10.04 -8.10
C ALA A 45 19.90 10.22 -6.97
N SER A 46 19.99 9.27 -6.02
CA SER A 46 20.90 9.35 -4.88
C SER A 46 21.92 8.20 -4.83
N PRO A 47 23.14 8.41 -5.36
CA PRO A 47 24.21 7.42 -5.29
C PRO A 47 24.65 7.09 -3.86
N THR A 48 24.50 8.02 -2.91
CA THR A 48 24.85 7.83 -1.50
C THR A 48 23.89 6.86 -0.83
N LEU A 49 22.57 7.01 -1.04
CA LEU A 49 21.58 6.04 -0.55
C LEU A 49 21.81 4.65 -1.14
N ARG A 50 22.12 4.57 -2.43
CA ARG A 50 22.44 3.30 -3.08
C ARG A 50 23.65 2.61 -2.43
N LYS A 51 24.72 3.36 -2.14
CA LYS A 51 25.89 2.83 -1.43
C LYS A 51 25.56 2.39 0.00
N ASN A 52 24.79 3.19 0.75
CA ASN A 52 24.40 2.86 2.13
C ASN A 52 23.53 1.59 2.20
N ALA A 53 22.71 1.36 1.17
CA ALA A 53 21.88 0.16 1.06
C ALA A 53 22.63 -1.06 0.49
N ASN A 54 23.91 -0.94 0.13
CA ASN A 54 24.70 -1.96 -0.57
C ASN A 54 24.02 -2.49 -1.85
N ILE A 55 23.29 -1.62 -2.56
CA ILE A 55 22.59 -1.97 -3.80
C ILE A 55 23.48 -1.67 -4.99
N THR A 56 23.65 -2.64 -5.89
CA THR A 56 24.43 -2.47 -7.12
C THR A 56 23.56 -1.98 -8.28
N LEU A 57 24.20 -1.54 -9.37
CA LEU A 57 23.49 -1.24 -10.62
C LEU A 57 22.84 -2.50 -11.21
N MET A 58 23.39 -3.69 -10.92
CA MET A 58 22.82 -4.96 -11.37
C MET A 58 21.51 -5.27 -10.65
N ASP A 59 21.42 -4.95 -9.36
CA ASP A 59 20.21 -5.13 -8.55
C ASP A 59 19.07 -4.21 -9.04
N LEU A 60 19.40 -2.98 -9.46
CA LEU A 60 18.43 -2.08 -10.08
C LEU A 60 17.89 -2.67 -11.40
N ALA A 61 18.76 -3.21 -12.25
CA ALA A 61 18.34 -3.86 -13.49
C ALA A 61 17.50 -5.13 -13.24
N ALA A 62 17.83 -5.91 -12.21
CA ALA A 62 17.04 -7.07 -11.80
C ALA A 62 15.66 -6.66 -11.29
N ALA A 63 15.57 -5.61 -10.47
CA ALA A 63 14.31 -5.06 -9.98
C ALA A 63 13.40 -4.61 -11.15
N ASP A 64 13.97 -4.02 -12.19
CA ASP A 64 13.23 -3.63 -13.39
C ASP A 64 12.66 -4.82 -14.18
N LYS A 65 13.35 -5.97 -14.20
CA LYS A 65 12.82 -7.21 -14.78
C LYS A 65 11.61 -7.69 -13.98
N VAL A 66 11.71 -7.74 -12.65
CA VAL A 66 10.61 -8.12 -11.75
C VAL A 66 9.41 -7.18 -11.92
N ARG A 67 9.66 -5.86 -12.02
CA ARG A 67 8.60 -4.88 -12.29
C ARG A 67 7.82 -5.20 -13.57
N LYS A 68 8.53 -5.50 -14.67
CA LYS A 68 7.91 -5.86 -15.95
C LYS A 68 7.10 -7.16 -15.85
N GLU A 69 7.58 -8.15 -15.11
CA GLU A 69 6.84 -9.39 -14.87
C GLU A 69 5.56 -9.16 -14.05
N LEU A 70 5.62 -8.31 -13.03
CA LEU A 70 4.46 -7.93 -12.23
C LEU A 70 3.42 -7.18 -13.06
N GLN A 71 3.84 -6.30 -13.97
CA GLN A 71 2.94 -5.60 -14.89
C GLN A 71 2.21 -6.58 -15.83
N LYS A 72 2.94 -7.54 -16.42
CA LYS A 72 2.35 -8.60 -17.26
C LYS A 72 1.29 -9.43 -16.52
N LYS A 73 1.56 -9.81 -15.27
CA LYS A 73 0.59 -10.53 -14.41
C LYS A 73 -0.66 -9.71 -14.09
N THR A 74 -0.56 -8.39 -14.21
CA THR A 74 -1.65 -7.46 -13.89
C THR A 74 -2.48 -7.07 -15.12
N GLY A 75 -2.06 -7.45 -16.34
CA GLY A 75 -2.81 -7.21 -17.58
C GLY A 75 -2.65 -5.80 -18.16
N TYR A 76 -1.55 -5.10 -17.84
CA TYR A 76 -1.15 -3.82 -18.45
C TYR A 76 0.09 -3.97 -19.32
#